data_AF-A0A9D6IXF0-F1
#
_entry.id   AF-A0A9D6IXF0-F1
#
_cell.length_a   1.000
_cell.length_b   1.000
_cell.length_c   1.000
_cell.angle_alpha   90.00
_cell.angle_beta   90.00
_cell.angle_gamma   90.00
#
_symmetry.space_group_name_H-M   'P 1'
#
loop_
_entity.id
_entity.type
_entity.pdbx_description
1 polymer ?
#
loop_
_entity_poly.entity_id
_entity_poly.type
_entity_poly.pdbx_seq_one_letter_code
_entity_poly.pdbx_strand_id
1 'polypeptide(L)' 'MKPVDRKIIHKSLDGEATKEETKILKRKLESDPEIRRQYEELKSIEETTVIMPPIQVPADFTKKVLGKIKDAPPESRTT' A
#
# COMPACT_ATOMS: atom_id res chain seq x y z
N MET A 1 -11.80 3.82 19.05
CA MET A 1 -12.09 3.45 17.64
C MET A 1 -12.57 2.01 17.57
N LYS A 2 -13.59 1.70 16.76
CA LYS A 2 -14.06 0.31 16.59
C LYS A 2 -13.08 -0.46 15.68
N PRO A 3 -12.92 -1.78 15.85
CA PRO A 3 -12.05 -2.59 14.99
C PRO A 3 -12.34 -2.46 13.49
N VAL A 4 -13.60 -2.26 13.14
CA VAL A 4 -14.06 -2.06 11.75
C VAL A 4 -13.56 -0.73 11.18
N ASP A 5 -13.52 0.34 11.98
CA ASP A 5 -13.05 1.65 11.53
C ASP A 5 -11.55 1.62 11.22
N ARG A 6 -10.79 0.96 12.09
CA ARG A 6 -9.35 0.72 11.90
C ARG A 6 -9.08 -0.01 10.59
N LYS A 7 -9.83 -1.07 10.33
CA LYS A 7 -9.68 -1.88 9.11
C LYS A 7 -9.93 -1.07 7.84
N ILE A 8 -10.95 -0.20 7.85
CA ILE A 8 -11.28 0.65 6.71
C ILE A 8 -10.19 1.71 6.47
N ILE A 9 -9.61 2.28 7.52
CA ILE A 9 -8.48 3.22 7.41
C ILE A 9 -7.28 2.53 6.71
N HIS A 10 -6.86 1.36 7.20
CA HIS A 10 -5.73 0.64 6.61
C HIS A 10 -5.96 0.30 5.13
N LYS A 11 -7.10 -0.33 4.81
CA LYS A 11 -7.47 -0.61 3.42
C LYS A 11 -7.44 0.62 2.53
N SER A 12 -7.85 1.78 3.06
CA SER A 12 -7.85 3.02 2.28
C SER A 12 -6.44 3.52 1.99
N LEU A 13 -5.50 3.35 2.92
CA LEU A 13 -4.11 3.76 2.73
C LEU A 13 -3.37 2.78 1.81
N ASP A 14 -3.71 1.49 1.88
CA ASP A 14 -3.14 0.44 1.02
C ASP A 14 -3.71 0.47 -0.42
N GLY A 15 -4.74 1.28 -0.70
CA GLY A 15 -5.42 1.32 -1.99
C GLY A 15 -6.39 0.16 -2.24
N GLU A 16 -6.73 -0.62 -1.21
CA GLU A 16 -7.59 -1.81 -1.26
C GLU A 16 -9.06 -1.54 -0.86
N ALA A 17 -9.40 -0.32 -0.46
CA ALA A 17 -10.74 0.03 -0.04
C ALA A 17 -11.73 0.02 -1.23
N THR A 18 -12.92 -0.56 -1.02
CA THR A 18 -14.00 -0.46 -2.01
C THR A 18 -14.59 0.96 -2.09
N LYS A 19 -15.43 1.23 -3.10
CA LYS A 19 -16.14 2.51 -3.23
C LYS A 19 -17.05 2.78 -2.04
N GLU A 20 -17.73 1.76 -1.54
CA GLU A 20 -18.60 1.81 -0.37
C GLU A 20 -17.79 2.09 0.90
N GLU A 21 -16.66 1.40 1.10
CA GLU A 21 -15.77 1.61 2.23
C GLU A 21 -15.18 3.02 2.21
N THR A 22 -14.78 3.52 1.04
CA THR A 22 -14.30 4.89 0.84
C THR A 22 -15.36 5.93 1.22
N LYS A 23 -16.61 5.72 0.81
CA LYS A 23 -17.72 6.63 1.15
C LYS A 23 -18.00 6.64 2.65
N ILE A 24 -17.92 5.47 3.30
CA ILE A 24 -18.09 5.34 4.76
C ILE A 24 -16.95 6.07 5.48
N LEU A 25 -15.70 5.87 5.04
CA LEU A 25 -14.54 6.53 5.62
C LEU A 25 -14.66 8.05 5.51
N LYS A 26 -15.01 8.57 4.33
CA LYS A 26 -15.19 10.01 4.12
C LYS A 26 -16.17 10.62 5.11
N ARG A 27 -17.34 9.99 5.31
CA ARG A 27 -18.33 10.44 6.30
C ARG A 27 -17.77 10.45 7.71
N LYS A 28 -16.99 9.42 8.09
CA LYS A 28 -16.38 9.32 9.43
C LYS A 28 -15.29 10.38 9.63
N LEU A 29 -14.46 10.63 8.62
CA LEU A 29 -13.45 11.70 8.66
C LEU A 29 -14.11 13.07 8.83
N GLU A 30 -15.29 13.30 8.23
CA GLU A 30 -16.05 14.54 8.39
C GLU A 30 -16.67 14.64 9.79
N SER A 31 -17.20 13.55 10.35
CA SER A 31 -18.00 13.56 11.58
C SER A 31 -17.24 13.29 12.88
N ASP A 32 -16.07 12.63 12.82
CA ASP A 32 -15.32 12.18 13.99
C ASP A 32 -13.87 12.69 13.96
N PRO A 33 -13.53 13.71 14.78
CA PRO A 33 -12.19 14.27 14.85
C PRO A 33 -11.10 13.28 15.26
N GLU A 34 -11.42 12.26 16.06
CA GLU A 34 -10.43 11.27 16.51
C GLU A 34 -10.06 10.33 15.35
N ILE A 35 -11.06 9.91 14.56
CA ILE A 35 -10.83 9.12 13.35
C ILE A 35 -10.02 9.93 12.32
N ARG A 36 -10.33 11.23 12.18
CA ARG A 36 -9.55 12.12 11.31
C ARG A 36 -8.09 12.20 11.73
N ARG A 37 -7.82 12.46 13.01
CA ARG A 37 -6.45 12.54 13.55
C ARG A 37 -5.66 11.27 13.26
N GLN A 38 -6.23 10.09 13.52
CA GLN A 38 -5.55 8.82 13.31
C GLN A 38 -5.29 8.52 11.82
N TYR A 39 -6.24 8.89 10.95
CA TYR A 39 -6.05 8.77 9.51
C TYR A 39 -4.91 9.67 9.02
N GLU A 40 -4.85 10.92 9.48
CA GLU A 40 -3.81 11.88 9.11
C GLU A 40 -2.42 11.43 9.63
N GLU A 41 -2.34 10.90 10.86
CA GLU A 41 -1.10 10.36 11.42
C GLU A 41 -0.57 9.19 10.57
N LEU A 42 -1.41 8.22 10.24
CA LEU A 42 -1.01 7.07 9.43
C LEU A 42 -0.66 7.47 7.99
N LYS A 43 -1.40 8.42 7.42
CA LYS A 43 -1.11 8.97 6.10
C LYS A 43 0.25 9.66 6.06
N SER A 44 0.59 10.45 7.07
CA SER A 44 1.90 11.10 7.16
C SER A 44 3.06 10.09 7.21
N ILE A 45 2.87 8.96 7.89
CA ILE A 45 3.86 7.88 7.94
C ILE A 45 4.04 7.23 6.57
N GLU A 46 2.94 6.97 5.84
CA GLU A 46 2.97 6.41 4.49
C GLU A 46 3.71 7.34 3.52
N GLU A 47 3.35 8.63 3.50
CA GLU A 47 4.02 9.66 2.69
C GLU A 47 5.52 9.75 3.00
N THR A 48 5.91 9.63 4.28
CA THR A 48 7.33 9.66 4.69
C THR A 48 8.08 8.42 4.22
N THR A 49 7.42 7.25 4.21
CA THR A 49 8.02 5.99 3.77
C THR A 49 8.25 5.95 2.26
N VAL A 50 7.40 6.62 1.48
CA VAL A 50 7.56 6.76 0.02
C VAL A 50 8.82 7.56 -0.37
N ILE A 51 9.32 8.42 0.52
CA ILE A 51 10.51 9.26 0.27
C ILE A 51 11.83 8.49 0.49
N MET A 52 11.78 7.21 0.86
CA MET A 52 12.99 6.42 1.06
C MET A 52 13.84 6.36 -0.23
N PRO A 53 15.16 6.64 -0.14
CA PRO A 53 16.02 6.62 -1.31
C PRO A 53 16.04 5.20 -1.91
N PRO A 54 16.04 5.08 -3.25
CA PRO A 54 16.14 3.78 -3.90
C PRO A 54 17.37 3.01 -3.40
N ILE A 55 17.18 1.73 -3.07
CA ILE A 55 18.30 0.86 -2.74
C ILE A 55 19.05 0.55 -4.04
N GLN A 56 20.34 0.91 -4.06
CA GLN A 56 21.23 0.55 -5.16
C GLN A 56 21.39 -0.97 -5.21
N VAL A 57 20.97 -1.59 -6.31
CA VAL A 57 21.15 -3.02 -6.54
C VAL A 57 22.54 -3.30 -7.14
N PRO A 58 23.09 -4.52 -6.97
CA PRO A 58 24.30 -4.92 -7.67
C PRO A 58 24.17 -4.75 -9.19
N ALA A 59 25.26 -4.35 -9.86
CA ALA A 59 25.26 -4.08 -11.30
C ALA A 59 24.80 -5.27 -12.18
N ASP A 60 24.93 -6.50 -11.68
CA ASP A 60 24.54 -7.71 -12.38
C ASP A 60 23.13 -8.22 -12.03
N PHE A 61 22.38 -7.50 -11.20
CA PHE A 61 21.04 -7.87 -10.75
C PHE A 61 20.09 -8.12 -11.92
N THR A 62 19.99 -7.16 -12.84
CA THR A 62 19.11 -7.27 -14.03
C THR A 62 19.46 -8.48 -14.87
N LYS A 63 20.76 -8.77 -15.08
CA LYS A 63 21.23 -9.92 -15.84
C LYS A 63 20.82 -11.24 -15.17
N LYS A 64 20.96 -11.33 -13.84
CA LYS A 64 20.58 -12.51 -13.05
C LYS A 64 19.08 -12.77 -13.08
N VAL A 65 18.25 -11.73 -12.92
CA VAL A 65 16.78 -11.84 -12.95
C VAL A 65 16.31 -12.30 -14.34
N LEU A 66 16.81 -11.66 -15.40
CA LEU A 66 16.44 -12.02 -16.77
C LEU A 66 16.92 -13.42 -17.17
N GLY A 67 18.07 -13.88 -16.67
CA GLY A 67 18.51 -15.26 -16.85
C GLY A 67 17.49 -16.25 -16.28
N LYS A 68 17.07 -16.05 -15.03
CA LYS A 68 16.09 -16.92 -14.36
C LYS A 68 14.72 -16.93 -15.04
N ILE A 69 14.25 -15.81 -15.57
CA ILE A 69 12.96 -15.74 -16.29
C ILE A 69 13.03 -16.53 -17.61
N LYS A 70 14.16 -16.46 -18.31
CA LYS A 70 14.38 -17.20 -19.57
C LYS A 70 14.48 -18.71 -19.33
N ASP A 71 15.11 -19.10 -18.22
CA ASP A 71 15.31 -20.50 -17.84
C ASP A 71 14.07 -21.10 -17.14
N ALA A 72 13.06 -20.28 -16.80
CA ALA A 72 11.83 -20.76 -16.18
C ALA A 72 10.96 -21.53 -17.19
N PRO A 73 10.34 -22.65 -16.79
CA PRO A 73 9.34 -23.37 -17.59
C PRO A 73 8.21 -22.43 -18.03
N PRO A 74 7.57 -22.67 -19.20
CA PRO A 74 6.52 -21.80 -19.73
C PRO A 74 5.33 -21.60 -18.79
N GLU A 75 5.08 -22.55 -17.87
CA GLU A 75 4.02 -22.51 -16.86
C GLU A 75 4.23 -21.44 -15.78
N SER A 76 5.46 -20.91 -15.66
CA SER A 76 5.83 -19.87 -14.69
C SER A 76 5.94 -18.47 -15.30
N ARG A 77 5.58 -18.31 -16.59
CA ARG A 77 5.77 -17.05 -17.36
C ARG A 77 4.54 -16.15 -17.40
N THR A 78 3.43 -16.55 -16.78
CA THR A 78 2.20 -15.75 -16.65
C THR A 78 2.04 -15.27 -15.22
N THR A 79 2.61 -14.10 -14.91
CA THR A 79 2.03 -13.09 -14.01
C THR A 79 2.72 -11.76 -14.24
#